data_AF-Q4TBJ1-F1
#
_entry.id   AF-Q4TBJ1-F1
#
_cell.length_a   1.000
_cell.length_b   1.000
_cell.length_c   1.000
_cell.angle_alpha   90.00
_cell.angle_beta   90.00
_cell.angle_gamma   90.00
#
_symmetry.space_group_name_H-M   'P 1'
#
loop_
_entity.id
_entity.type
_entity.pdbx_description
1 polymer ?
#
loop_
_entity_poly.entity_id
_entity_poly.type
_entity_poly.pdbx_seq_one_letter_code
_entity_poly.pdbx_strand_id
1 'polypeptide(L)'
;MATPAARCKHSSSMHRSYQPLKPVTNRYLQQRWDQKRYDAHRKKVSCSLPAVDDRGPRTPAHLQLKLKKLQLQDERLAAIHRDNRLLGARLAHIGHSKGLVDHQNQYRLRSLNTDRRREELLLVGRQNQGIHQRIASRQSEYRRQLWLDDWERAERLRDNITRYPREPVDTQAS
;
A
#
# COMPACT_ATOMS: atom_id res chain seq x y z
N MET A 1 -4.64 -34.61 -53.16
CA MET A 1 -5.19 -34.14 -54.44
C MET A 1 -4.21 -33.12 -55.02
N ALA A 2 -3.47 -33.50 -56.05
CA ALA A 2 -2.42 -32.69 -56.65
C ALA A 2 -3.00 -31.80 -57.77
N THR A 3 -2.80 -30.49 -57.66
CA THR A 3 -3.15 -29.52 -58.70
C THR A 3 -2.20 -29.69 -59.91
N PRO A 4 -2.73 -29.74 -61.15
CA PRO A 4 -1.88 -29.93 -62.31
C PRO A 4 -1.09 -28.66 -62.60
N ALA A 5 0.23 -28.81 -62.75
CA ALA A 5 1.12 -27.75 -63.19
C ALA A 5 0.68 -27.23 -64.57
N ALA A 6 0.38 -25.94 -64.65
CA ALA A 6 0.03 -25.27 -65.89
C ALA A 6 1.21 -25.40 -66.88
N ARG A 7 1.02 -26.24 -67.90
CA ARG A 7 1.94 -26.39 -69.03
C ARG A 7 1.97 -25.07 -69.80
N CYS A 8 3.06 -24.30 -69.70
CA CYS A 8 3.26 -23.11 -70.52
C CYS A 8 3.15 -23.52 -72.00
N LYS A 9 2.05 -23.11 -72.64
CA LYS A 9 1.90 -23.18 -74.10
C LYS A 9 3.05 -22.37 -74.69
N HIS A 10 3.98 -23.04 -75.35
CA HIS A 10 5.01 -22.35 -76.12
C HIS A 10 4.26 -21.57 -77.20
N SER A 11 4.39 -20.25 -77.22
CA SER A 11 3.84 -19.42 -78.28
C SER A 11 4.52 -19.82 -79.59
N SER A 12 3.84 -20.64 -80.37
CA SER A 12 4.25 -20.92 -81.74
C SER A 12 4.19 -19.61 -82.54
N SER A 13 5.29 -19.32 -83.24
CA SER A 13 5.37 -18.39 -84.38
C SER A 13 5.44 -16.87 -84.10
N MET A 14 6.59 -16.38 -83.62
CA MET A 14 7.02 -14.97 -83.84
C MET A 14 8.50 -14.81 -84.22
N HIS A 15 9.21 -15.87 -84.64
CA HIS A 15 10.64 -15.76 -84.98
C HIS A 15 10.92 -15.23 -86.38
N ARG A 16 9.92 -15.25 -87.27
CA ARG A 16 10.07 -14.80 -88.67
C ARG A 16 10.17 -13.28 -88.78
N SER A 17 9.48 -12.55 -87.91
CA SER A 17 9.52 -11.08 -87.79
C SER A 17 10.67 -10.57 -86.91
N TYR A 18 11.35 -11.45 -86.18
CA TYR A 18 12.48 -11.07 -85.34
C TYR A 18 13.71 -10.72 -86.19
N GLN A 19 14.14 -9.45 -86.14
CA GLN A 19 15.29 -8.94 -86.86
C GLN A 19 16.49 -8.78 -85.91
N PRO A 20 17.51 -9.65 -86.00
CA PRO A 20 18.69 -9.55 -85.15
C PRO A 20 19.56 -8.38 -85.60
N LEU A 21 20.13 -7.64 -84.64
CA LEU A 21 21.01 -6.49 -84.91
C LEU A 21 22.38 -6.89 -85.47
N LYS A 22 22.77 -8.15 -85.28
CA LYS A 22 24.02 -8.73 -85.78
C LYS A 22 23.70 -9.92 -86.68
N PRO A 23 24.54 -10.24 -87.68
CA PRO A 23 24.35 -11.46 -88.47
C PRO A 23 24.45 -12.67 -87.55
N VAL A 24 23.47 -13.58 -87.65
CA VAL A 24 23.37 -14.77 -86.82
C VAL A 24 23.06 -16.00 -87.67
N THR A 25 23.62 -17.14 -87.30
CA THR A 25 23.44 -18.41 -88.00
C THR A 25 22.03 -18.99 -87.77
N ASN A 26 21.43 -18.75 -86.59
CA ASN A 26 20.09 -19.23 -86.25
C ASN A 26 19.24 -18.14 -85.57
N ARG A 27 18.25 -17.61 -86.31
CA ARG A 27 17.36 -16.52 -85.85
C ARG A 27 16.45 -16.92 -84.69
N TYR A 28 15.99 -18.17 -84.65
CA TYR A 28 15.08 -18.65 -83.62
C TYR A 28 15.77 -18.71 -82.24
N LEU A 29 17.00 -19.26 -82.21
CA LEU A 29 17.78 -19.33 -80.98
C LEU A 29 18.15 -17.93 -80.48
N GLN A 30 18.54 -17.03 -81.40
CA GLN A 30 18.86 -15.66 -81.05
C GLN A 30 17.66 -14.93 -80.42
N GLN A 31 16.46 -15.06 -81.00
CA GLN A 31 15.24 -14.47 -80.42
C GLN A 31 14.99 -14.95 -78.98
N ARG A 32 15.13 -16.26 -78.72
CA ARG A 32 14.92 -16.82 -77.39
C ARG A 32 15.91 -16.29 -76.37
N TRP A 33 17.18 -16.12 -76.76
CA TRP A 33 18.21 -15.57 -75.89
C TRP A 33 17.99 -14.09 -75.60
N ASP A 34 17.64 -13.30 -76.61
CA ASP A 34 17.34 -11.89 -76.44
C ASP A 34 16.11 -11.68 -75.55
N GLN A 35 15.04 -12.47 -75.75
CA GLN A 35 13.87 -12.43 -74.89
C GLN A 35 14.24 -12.76 -73.44
N LYS A 36 15.01 -13.83 -73.21
CA LYS A 36 15.46 -14.22 -71.87
C LYS A 36 16.32 -13.13 -71.21
N ARG A 37 17.19 -12.47 -71.99
CA ARG A 37 18.04 -11.37 -71.51
C ARG A 37 17.22 -10.12 -71.20
N TYR A 38 16.24 -9.80 -72.04
CA TYR A 38 15.30 -8.71 -71.83
C TYR A 38 14.46 -8.94 -70.57
N ASP A 39 13.91 -10.14 -70.41
CA ASP A 39 13.12 -10.51 -69.22
C ASP A 39 13.98 -10.46 -67.95
N ALA A 40 15.22 -10.94 -68.01
CA ALA A 40 16.17 -10.86 -66.89
C ALA A 40 16.53 -9.41 -66.54
N HIS A 41 16.74 -8.56 -67.54
CA HIS A 41 16.98 -7.13 -67.34
C HIS A 41 15.77 -6.43 -66.72
N ARG A 42 14.56 -6.67 -67.24
CA ARG A 42 13.33 -6.09 -66.69
C ARG A 42 13.10 -6.52 -65.24
N LYS A 43 13.39 -7.78 -64.90
CA LYS A 43 13.36 -8.26 -63.50
C LYS A 43 14.37 -7.54 -62.61
N LYS A 44 15.59 -7.31 -63.10
CA LYS A 44 16.61 -6.55 -62.33
C LYS A 44 16.18 -5.10 -62.11
N VAL A 45 15.63 -4.45 -63.12
CA VAL A 45 15.10 -3.08 -63.03
C VAL A 45 13.88 -3.00 -62.12
N SER A 46 12.98 -3.99 -62.14
CA SER A 46 11.81 -3.99 -61.24
C SER A 46 12.18 -4.27 -59.77
N CYS A 47 13.24 -5.05 -59.55
CA CYS A 47 13.68 -5.43 -58.21
C CYS A 47 14.79 -4.52 -57.67
N SER A 48 15.25 -3.51 -58.42
CA SER A 48 16.23 -2.56 -57.91
C SER A 48 15.59 -1.68 -56.85
N LEU A 49 16.16 -1.71 -55.65
CA LEU A 49 15.74 -0.84 -54.55
C LEU A 49 16.30 0.58 -54.75
N PRO A 50 15.60 1.62 -54.26
CA PRO A 50 16.13 2.97 -54.25
C PRO A 50 17.41 3.05 -53.40
N ALA A 51 18.38 3.85 -53.83
CA ALA A 51 19.67 4.00 -53.16
C ALA A 51 19.58 4.82 -51.86
N VAL A 52 18.55 5.65 -51.73
CA VAL A 52 18.29 6.49 -50.56
C VAL A 52 16.93 6.09 -49.99
N ASP A 53 16.87 5.89 -48.68
CA ASP A 53 15.63 5.66 -47.97
C ASP A 53 15.02 7.00 -47.57
N ASP A 54 13.93 7.40 -48.22
CA ASP A 54 13.19 8.62 -47.92
C ASP A 54 12.11 8.41 -46.85
N ARG A 55 12.07 7.24 -46.19
CA ARG A 55 11.05 6.95 -45.18
C ARG A 55 11.33 7.71 -43.89
N GLY A 56 10.33 8.46 -43.43
CA GLY A 56 10.37 9.14 -42.14
C GLY A 56 10.51 8.15 -40.97
N PRO A 57 11.07 8.60 -39.83
CA PRO A 57 11.22 7.76 -38.65
C PRO A 57 9.86 7.24 -38.17
N ARG A 58 9.84 5.97 -37.73
CA ARG A 58 8.63 5.34 -37.21
C ARG A 58 8.14 6.09 -35.98
N THR A 59 6.86 6.44 -35.96
CA THR A 59 6.26 7.14 -34.83
C THR A 59 6.44 6.33 -33.54
N PRO A 60 6.97 6.92 -32.46
CA PRO A 60 7.12 6.21 -31.19
C PRO A 60 5.76 5.76 -30.64
N ALA A 61 5.70 4.56 -30.07
CA ALA A 61 4.45 3.97 -29.57
C ALA A 61 3.74 4.83 -28.50
N HIS A 62 4.49 5.57 -27.68
CA HIS A 62 3.93 6.41 -26.62
C HIS A 62 3.18 7.66 -27.14
N LEU A 63 3.44 8.08 -28.38
CA LEU A 63 2.67 9.13 -29.06
C LEU A 63 1.33 8.60 -29.58
N GLN A 64 1.31 7.34 -30.00
CA GLN A 64 0.09 6.66 -30.44
C GLN A 64 -0.80 6.28 -29.24
N LEU A 65 -0.18 5.85 -28.14
CA LEU A 65 -0.89 5.38 -26.95
C LEU A 65 -0.24 5.84 -25.65
N LYS A 66 -0.96 6.67 -24.89
CA LYS A 66 -0.54 7.13 -23.55
C LYS A 66 -0.92 6.11 -22.48
N LEU A 67 -0.15 5.02 -22.37
CA LEU A 67 -0.40 3.91 -21.45
C LEU A 67 -0.63 4.37 -19.99
N LYS A 68 0.18 5.29 -19.48
CA LYS A 68 0.03 5.84 -18.11
C LYS A 68 -1.30 6.57 -17.92
N LYS A 69 -1.81 7.25 -18.94
CA LYS A 69 -3.11 7.93 -18.88
C LYS A 69 -4.24 6.90 -18.77
N LEU A 70 -4.18 5.83 -19.56
CA LEU A 70 -5.16 4.75 -19.52
C LEU A 70 -5.17 4.07 -18.15
N GLN A 71 -3.97 3.72 -17.63
CA GLN A 71 -3.84 3.12 -16.30
C GLN A 71 -4.49 3.99 -15.21
N LEU A 72 -4.20 5.30 -15.19
CA LEU A 72 -4.79 6.21 -14.19
C LEU A 72 -6.31 6.33 -14.33
N GLN A 73 -6.84 6.25 -15.55
CA GLN A 73 -8.28 6.25 -15.78
C GLN A 73 -8.92 4.96 -15.24
N ASP A 74 -8.31 3.81 -15.48
CA ASP A 74 -8.78 2.52 -14.99
C ASP A 74 -8.75 2.46 -13.46
N GLU A 75 -7.66 2.91 -12.83
CA GLU A 75 -7.54 2.99 -11.37
C GLU A 75 -8.60 3.90 -10.76
N ARG A 76 -8.85 5.07 -11.36
CA ARG A 76 -9.91 5.99 -10.94
C ARG A 76 -11.29 5.35 -11.05
N LEU A 77 -11.59 4.68 -12.16
CA LEU A 77 -12.87 3.99 -12.35
C LEU A 77 -13.03 2.85 -11.35
N ALA A 78 -11.97 2.07 -11.09
CA ALA A 78 -11.99 1.00 -10.10
C ALA A 78 -12.29 1.52 -8.68
N ALA A 79 -11.70 2.66 -8.29
CA ALA A 79 -12.01 3.32 -7.02
C ALA A 79 -13.49 3.74 -6.96
N ILE A 80 -13.99 4.44 -7.98
CA ILE A 80 -15.40 4.86 -8.06
C ILE A 80 -16.34 3.65 -7.98
N HIS A 81 -16.04 2.56 -8.69
CA HIS A 81 -16.86 1.35 -8.65
C HIS A 81 -16.85 0.67 -7.28
N ARG A 82 -15.71 0.61 -6.60
CA ARG A 82 -15.62 0.11 -5.22
C ARG A 82 -16.47 0.97 -4.28
N ASP A 83 -16.36 2.28 -4.37
CA ASP A 83 -17.08 3.22 -3.51
C ASP A 83 -18.59 3.15 -3.77
N ASN A 84 -19.01 3.08 -5.03
CA ASN A 84 -20.42 2.91 -5.40
C ASN A 84 -21.00 1.59 -4.89
N ARG A 85 -20.23 0.49 -4.92
CA ARG A 85 -20.65 -0.78 -4.33
C ARG A 85 -20.82 -0.68 -2.81
N LEU A 86 -19.86 -0.06 -2.13
CA LEU A 86 -19.94 0.16 -0.68
C LEU A 86 -21.12 1.05 -0.30
N LEU A 87 -21.33 2.14 -1.05
CA LEU A 87 -22.46 3.04 -0.86
C LEU A 87 -23.78 2.30 -1.09
N GLY A 88 -23.89 1.54 -2.19
CA GLY A 88 -25.06 0.73 -2.49
C GLY A 88 -25.35 -0.30 -1.39
N ALA A 89 -24.33 -0.98 -0.87
CA ALA A 89 -24.47 -1.92 0.24
C ALA A 89 -24.96 -1.23 1.53
N ARG A 90 -24.45 -0.03 1.84
CA ARG A 90 -24.91 0.75 3.00
C ARG A 90 -26.36 1.23 2.83
N LEU A 91 -26.71 1.74 1.64
CA LEU A 91 -28.07 2.17 1.33
C LEU A 91 -29.05 1.00 1.38
N ALA A 92 -28.67 -0.16 0.86
CA ALA A 92 -29.44 -1.38 0.99
C ALA A 92 -29.60 -1.74 2.47
N HIS A 93 -28.53 -1.75 3.27
CA HIS A 93 -28.62 -2.04 4.70
C HIS A 93 -29.59 -1.09 5.43
N ILE A 94 -29.52 0.20 5.15
CA ILE A 94 -30.45 1.21 5.69
C ILE A 94 -31.88 0.93 5.23
N GLY A 95 -32.09 0.67 3.94
CA GLY A 95 -33.42 0.39 3.37
C GLY A 95 -34.07 -0.89 3.91
N HIS A 96 -33.28 -1.93 4.21
CA HIS A 96 -33.77 -3.15 4.87
C HIS A 96 -33.90 -2.99 6.39
N SER A 97 -33.31 -1.96 6.99
CA SER A 97 -33.44 -1.70 8.42
C SER A 97 -34.86 -1.22 8.75
N LYS A 98 -35.39 -1.60 9.91
CA LYS A 98 -36.74 -1.24 10.35
C LYS A 98 -36.88 0.23 10.81
N GLY A 99 -35.90 1.09 10.51
CA GLY A 99 -35.89 2.49 10.93
C GLY A 99 -35.63 2.73 12.43
N LEU A 100 -35.11 1.72 13.15
CA LEU A 100 -34.70 1.85 14.54
C LEU A 100 -33.37 2.63 14.60
N VAL A 101 -33.46 3.96 14.54
CA VAL A 101 -32.33 4.85 14.82
C VAL A 101 -32.24 5.00 16.33
N ASP A 102 -31.11 4.59 16.91
CA ASP A 102 -30.82 4.93 18.30
C ASP A 102 -30.48 6.42 18.39
N HIS A 103 -31.06 7.10 19.39
CA HIS A 103 -30.68 8.48 19.72
C HIS A 103 -29.36 8.54 20.50
N GLN A 104 -28.70 7.40 20.71
CA GLN A 104 -27.51 7.25 21.53
C GLN A 104 -26.25 7.33 20.66
N ASN A 105 -25.84 8.54 20.32
CA ASN A 105 -24.53 8.74 19.72
C ASN A 105 -23.42 8.49 20.76
N GLN A 106 -22.63 7.42 20.55
CA GLN A 106 -21.41 7.18 21.32
C GLN A 106 -20.29 8.13 20.88
N TYR A 107 -20.38 9.40 21.29
CA TYR A 107 -19.27 10.33 21.12
C TYR A 107 -18.13 9.95 22.06
N ARG A 108 -16.98 9.56 21.52
CA ARG A 108 -15.74 9.54 22.30
C ARG A 108 -15.35 10.99 22.59
N LEU A 109 -15.53 11.43 23.83
CA LEU A 109 -15.04 12.71 24.32
C LEU A 109 -13.50 12.72 24.23
N ARG A 110 -12.96 13.26 23.15
CA ARG A 110 -11.55 13.56 22.99
C ARG A 110 -11.27 14.87 23.71
N SER A 111 -10.81 14.78 24.96
CA SER A 111 -10.23 15.95 25.62
C SER A 111 -8.84 16.20 25.04
N LEU A 112 -8.55 17.43 24.63
CA LEU A 112 -7.21 17.83 24.18
C LEU A 112 -6.13 17.65 25.28
N ASN A 113 -6.55 17.53 26.54
CA ASN A 113 -5.68 17.41 27.69
C ASN A 113 -5.45 15.97 28.13
N THR A 114 -5.87 14.96 27.36
CA THR A 114 -5.70 13.54 27.76
C THR A 114 -4.24 13.20 28.02
N ASP A 115 -3.33 13.68 27.17
CA ASP A 115 -1.93 13.30 27.25
C ASP A 115 -1.23 14.05 28.38
N ARG A 116 -1.49 15.37 28.52
CA ARG A 116 -1.03 16.15 29.69
C ARG A 116 -1.54 15.56 31.01
N ARG A 117 -2.81 15.16 31.08
CA ARG A 117 -3.39 14.53 32.28
C ARG A 117 -2.74 13.19 32.60
N ARG A 118 -2.34 12.41 31.60
CA ARG A 118 -1.61 11.15 31.80
C ARG A 118 -0.22 11.40 32.35
N GLU A 119 0.50 12.39 31.83
CA GLU A 119 1.83 12.77 32.33
C GLU A 119 1.77 13.25 33.79
N GLU A 120 0.80 14.11 34.12
CA GLU A 120 0.56 14.58 35.49
C GLU A 120 0.22 13.41 36.44
N LEU A 121 -0.61 12.46 36.01
CA LEU A 121 -0.92 11.26 36.79
C LEU A 121 0.31 10.39 37.06
N LEU A 122 1.19 10.23 36.07
CA LEU A 122 2.44 9.47 36.25
C LEU A 122 3.40 10.18 37.22
N LEU A 123 3.50 11.51 37.13
CA LEU A 123 4.31 12.33 38.04
C LEU A 123 3.82 12.17 39.48
N VAL A 124 2.51 12.38 39.70
CA VAL A 124 1.85 12.23 41.00
C VAL A 124 2.04 10.81 41.53
N GLY A 125 1.91 9.80 40.67
CA GLY A 125 2.14 8.40 41.03
C GLY A 125 3.55 8.14 41.55
N ARG A 126 4.58 8.66 40.86
CA ARG A 126 5.99 8.56 41.32
C ARG A 126 6.21 9.28 42.65
N GLN A 127 5.67 10.48 42.81
CA GLN A 127 5.81 11.26 44.04
C GLN A 127 5.16 10.53 45.22
N ASN A 128 3.95 10.00 45.01
CA ASN A 128 3.22 9.23 46.01
C ASN A 128 3.97 7.96 46.41
N GLN A 129 4.60 7.26 45.46
CA GLN A 129 5.47 6.11 45.78
C GLN A 129 6.65 6.52 46.67
N GLY A 130 7.31 7.64 46.39
CA GLY A 130 8.39 8.15 47.23
C GLY A 130 7.93 8.55 48.64
N ILE A 131 6.74 9.17 48.75
CA ILE A 131 6.11 9.45 50.05
C ILE A 131 5.83 8.15 50.81
N HIS A 132 5.20 7.18 50.15
CA HIS A 132 4.87 5.89 50.74
C HIS A 132 6.12 5.16 51.24
N GLN A 133 7.20 5.14 50.47
CA GLN A 133 8.47 4.54 50.89
C GLN A 133 9.07 5.23 52.13
N ARG A 134 8.99 6.56 52.21
CA ARG A 134 9.46 7.31 53.40
C ARG A 134 8.63 7.00 54.63
N ILE A 135 7.30 6.92 54.49
CA ILE A 135 6.40 6.57 55.60
C ILE A 135 6.65 5.12 56.03
N ALA A 136 6.76 4.19 55.08
CA ALA A 136 6.95 2.77 55.36
C ALA A 136 8.33 2.45 55.97
N SER A 137 9.37 3.18 55.57
CA SER A 137 10.73 3.01 56.12
C SER A 137 10.91 3.66 57.50
N ARG A 138 10.04 4.62 57.86
CA ARG A 138 10.07 5.24 59.18
C ARG A 138 9.61 4.22 60.23
N GLN A 139 10.53 3.82 61.11
CA GLN A 139 10.20 3.02 62.27
C GLN A 139 9.29 3.82 63.21
N SER A 140 8.35 3.15 63.87
CA SER A 140 7.53 3.77 64.89
C SER A 140 8.40 4.21 66.07
N GLU A 141 8.42 5.51 66.37
CA GLU A 141 9.03 6.05 67.61
C GLU A 141 8.28 5.62 68.87
N TYR A 142 7.11 4.99 68.70
CA TYR A 142 6.27 4.47 69.77
C TYR A 142 6.93 3.29 70.49
N ARG A 143 7.86 3.59 71.40
CA ARG A 143 8.52 2.61 72.27
C ARG A 143 7.68 2.41 73.53
N ARG A 144 6.60 1.63 73.39
CA ARG A 144 5.61 1.34 74.46
C ARG A 144 6.24 1.02 75.81
N GLN A 145 7.34 0.24 75.83
CA GLN A 145 8.05 -0.11 77.06
C GLN A 145 8.62 1.11 77.79
N LEU A 146 9.28 2.04 77.09
CA LEU A 146 9.79 3.28 77.71
C LEU A 146 8.67 4.11 78.33
N TRP A 147 7.53 4.18 77.64
CA TRP A 147 6.38 4.95 78.13
C TRP A 147 5.75 4.32 79.37
N LEU A 148 5.70 2.99 79.45
CA LEU A 148 5.28 2.27 80.64
C LEU A 148 6.25 2.49 81.81
N ASP A 149 7.55 2.42 81.56
CA ASP A 149 8.58 2.65 82.59
C ASP A 149 8.57 4.09 83.10
N ASP A 150 8.44 5.07 82.21
CA ASP A 150 8.34 6.49 82.59
C ASP A 150 7.04 6.76 83.34
N TRP A 151 5.93 6.13 82.94
CA TRP A 151 4.68 6.19 83.67
C TRP A 151 4.80 5.58 85.07
N GLU A 152 5.44 4.42 85.21
CA GLU A 152 5.67 3.79 86.50
C GLU A 152 6.57 4.64 87.40
N ARG A 153 7.63 5.25 86.85
CA ARG A 153 8.48 6.20 87.59
C ARG A 153 7.70 7.43 88.05
N ALA A 154 6.86 7.99 87.17
CA ALA A 154 6.01 9.13 87.49
C ALA A 154 4.99 8.77 88.58
N GLU A 155 4.42 7.56 88.55
CA GLU A 155 3.46 7.09 89.55
C GLU A 155 4.14 6.89 90.91
N ARG A 156 5.32 6.25 90.95
CA ARG A 156 6.12 6.15 92.18
C ARG A 156 6.50 7.51 92.76
N LEU A 157 6.93 8.46 91.91
CA LEU A 157 7.25 9.82 92.36
C LEU A 157 6.01 10.51 92.93
N ARG A 158 4.87 10.34 92.26
CA ARG A 158 3.58 10.82 92.73
C ARG A 158 3.24 10.26 94.10
N ASP A 159 3.32 8.96 94.30
CA ASP A 159 3.03 8.34 95.60
C ASP A 159 3.95 8.86 96.70
N ASN A 160 5.23 9.07 96.40
CA ASN A 160 6.21 9.62 97.35
C ASN A 160 5.95 11.09 97.73
N ILE A 161 5.36 11.90 96.83
CA ILE A 161 5.08 13.33 97.07
C ILE A 161 3.68 13.55 97.64
N THR A 162 2.78 12.56 97.56
CA THR A 162 1.38 12.75 97.95
C THR A 162 1.22 12.70 99.47
N ARG A 163 0.58 13.73 100.03
CA ARG A 163 0.33 13.88 101.48
C ARG A 163 -0.80 12.98 102.01
N TYR A 164 -1.62 12.43 101.12
CA TYR A 164 -2.78 11.59 101.42
C TYR A 164 -2.70 10.26 100.65
N PRO A 165 -3.10 9.13 101.23
CA PRO A 165 -3.06 7.83 100.55
C PRO A 165 -4.01 7.83 99.36
N ARG A 166 -3.55 7.32 98.21
CA ARG A 166 -4.42 7.13 97.03
C ARG A 166 -5.36 5.96 97.28
N GLU A 167 -6.64 6.18 97.02
CA GLU A 167 -7.61 5.09 96.98
C GLU A 167 -7.32 4.20 95.76
N PRO A 168 -7.41 2.87 95.90
CA PRO A 168 -7.24 1.98 94.78
C PRO A 168 -8.27 2.31 93.70
N VAL A 169 -7.79 2.56 92.47
CA VAL A 169 -8.66 2.73 91.32
C VAL A 169 -9.38 1.41 91.09
N ASP A 170 -10.66 1.36 91.43
CA ASP A 170 -11.54 0.24 91.11
C ASP A 170 -11.47 -0.02 89.61
N THR A 171 -10.75 -1.07 89.25
CA THR A 171 -10.58 -1.46 87.86
C THR A 171 -11.87 -2.14 87.42
N GLN A 172 -12.87 -1.37 87.00
CA GLN A 172 -14.02 -1.95 86.30
C GLN A 172 -13.54 -2.40 84.92
N ALA A 173 -13.28 -3.71 84.82
CA ALA A 173 -13.10 -4.39 83.55
C ALA A 173 -14.37 -4.25 82.70
N SER A 174 -14.23 -3.74 81.48
CA SER A 174 -15.21 -3.84 80.39
C SER A 174 -14.50 -4.28 79.13
#